data_AF-A0A353VRL3-F1
#
_entry.id   AF-A0A353VRL3-F1
#
_cell.length_a   1.000
_cell.length_b   1.000
_cell.length_c   1.000
_cell.angle_alpha   90.00
_cell.angle_beta   90.00
_cell.angle_gamma   90.00
#
_symmetry.space_group_name_H-M   'P 1'
#
loop_
_entity.id
_entity.type
_entity.pdbx_description
1 polymer ?
#
loop_
_entity_poly.entity_id
_entity_poly.type
_entity_poly.pdbx_seq_one_letter_code
_entity_poly.pdbx_strand_id
1 'polypeptide(L)'
;VENNFNFIELGPKGTGKSHIFQELSPYGVLVSGGDVTSPRLFVRMSGKKEELGLVGYWDVVTWDEFEQQKGRNVDAVLIDTMQNYLANKSFNRGKGTHEASASMAFVGNTKHAVPYMLKNSHLFESIPSSFIKGAFLDRLHLYNPGWEIRMLKKDSFSKGYGLISDYLAAVLHAMRNDDRTSVLKDYAKFDGSLSERDHLAIRKTFSGMMKLIYPDGNMTDQEARELVDFAAEGRKRVKDQLYVIDETFKAEPAKFEYSWIRTGEIVKVETLENLE
;
A
#
# COMPACT_ATOMS: atom_id res chain seq x y z
N VAL A 1 9.07 5.64 -3.49
CA VAL A 1 10.08 4.89 -4.27
C VAL A 1 9.50 3.99 -5.35
N GLU A 2 8.32 3.39 -5.15
CA GLU A 2 7.68 2.55 -6.18
C GLU A 2 6.55 3.30 -6.89
N ASN A 3 6.42 3.09 -8.20
CA ASN A 3 5.36 3.68 -9.03
C ASN A 3 4.05 2.92 -8.85
N ASN A 4 2.96 3.66 -8.64
CA ASN A 4 1.62 3.11 -8.44
C ASN A 4 1.63 1.95 -7.42
N PHE A 5 2.24 2.21 -6.27
CA PHE A 5 2.27 1.31 -5.12
C PHE A 5 1.16 1.71 -4.16
N ASN A 6 0.03 1.04 -4.28
CA ASN A 6 -1.15 1.26 -3.46
C ASN A 6 -1.06 0.44 -2.18
N PHE A 7 -1.12 1.08 -1.03
CA PHE A 7 -1.12 0.38 0.25
C PHE A 7 -2.04 1.06 1.26
N ILE A 8 -2.39 0.32 2.30
CA ILE A 8 -3.14 0.83 3.43
C ILE A 8 -2.32 0.69 4.70
N GLU A 9 -2.42 1.66 5.59
CA GLU A 9 -1.88 1.59 6.95
C GLU A 9 -2.96 1.96 7.95
N LEU A 10 -3.40 0.97 8.74
CA LEU A 10 -4.30 1.17 9.86
C LEU A 10 -3.60 0.81 11.15
N GLY A 11 -3.70 1.66 12.15
CA GLY A 11 -3.10 1.40 13.47
C GLY A 11 -3.52 2.41 14.53
N PRO A 12 -3.07 2.25 15.78
CA PRO A 12 -3.39 3.16 16.86
C PRO A 12 -2.91 4.59 16.59
N LYS A 13 -3.49 5.56 17.30
CA LYS A 13 -3.07 6.95 17.24
C LYS A 13 -1.63 7.11 17.77
N GLY A 14 -0.90 8.10 17.27
CA GLY A 14 0.44 8.44 17.78
C GLY A 14 1.61 7.65 17.20
N THR A 15 1.41 6.95 16.07
CA THR A 15 2.47 6.22 15.35
C THR A 15 3.17 7.06 14.27
N GLY A 16 2.85 8.36 14.15
CA GLY A 16 3.51 9.28 13.20
C GLY A 16 3.06 9.18 11.75
N LYS A 17 2.01 8.41 11.44
CA LYS A 17 1.56 8.09 10.07
C LYS A 17 1.38 9.33 9.18
N SER A 18 0.57 10.29 9.62
CA SER A 18 0.27 11.50 8.84
C SER A 18 1.47 12.45 8.72
N HIS A 19 2.29 12.54 9.78
CA HIS A 19 3.46 13.42 9.83
C HIS A 19 4.49 13.07 8.76
N ILE A 20 4.73 11.78 8.53
CA ILE A 20 5.65 11.33 7.47
C ILE A 20 5.21 11.84 6.10
N PHE A 21 3.92 11.76 5.79
CA PHE A 21 3.42 12.20 4.47
C PHE A 21 3.30 13.72 4.31
N GLN A 22 3.31 14.48 5.41
CA GLN A 22 3.32 15.94 5.38
C GLN A 22 4.73 16.50 5.24
N GLU A 23 5.69 15.93 5.98
CA GLU A 23 6.99 16.57 6.21
C GLU A 23 8.15 15.90 5.46
N LEU A 24 8.02 14.65 5.02
CA LEU A 24 9.17 13.89 4.52
C LEU A 24 9.57 14.28 3.08
N SER A 25 8.61 14.59 2.21
CA SER A 25 8.85 14.70 0.77
C SER A 25 8.03 15.82 0.12
N PRO A 26 8.67 16.73 -0.64
CA PRO A 26 7.96 17.73 -1.44
C PRO A 26 7.31 17.13 -2.68
N TYR A 27 7.44 15.82 -2.94
CA TYR A 27 6.79 15.10 -4.03
C TYR A 27 5.52 14.35 -3.58
N GLY A 28 5.18 14.41 -2.29
CA GLY A 28 3.95 13.84 -1.74
C GLY A 28 2.90 14.90 -1.45
N VAL A 29 1.63 14.51 -1.47
CA VAL A 29 0.52 15.33 -0.98
C VAL A 29 -0.36 14.53 -0.04
N LEU A 30 -0.76 15.13 1.07
CA LEU A 30 -1.75 14.58 1.98
C LEU A 30 -3.09 15.28 1.80
N VAL A 31 -4.16 14.49 1.71
CA VAL A 31 -5.55 14.94 1.66
C VAL A 31 -6.34 14.27 2.78
N SER A 32 -7.07 15.05 3.57
CA SER A 32 -7.94 14.51 4.63
C SER A 32 -9.17 13.80 4.03
N GLY A 33 -9.59 12.73 4.72
CA GLY A 33 -10.78 11.91 4.55
C GLY A 33 -11.95 12.59 3.87
N GLY A 34 -12.32 13.76 4.40
CA GLY A 34 -13.52 14.50 4.06
C GLY A 34 -13.48 15.33 2.77
N ASP A 35 -12.29 15.60 2.25
CA ASP A 35 -12.08 16.59 1.18
C ASP A 35 -11.78 15.96 -0.18
N VAL A 36 -11.83 14.63 -0.24
CA VAL A 36 -11.48 13.86 -1.42
C VAL A 36 -12.69 13.70 -2.34
N THR A 37 -12.55 14.22 -3.56
CA THR A 37 -13.55 14.13 -4.62
C THR A 37 -12.92 13.65 -5.91
N SER A 38 -13.71 13.04 -6.80
CA SER A 38 -13.22 12.60 -8.11
C SER A 38 -12.52 13.73 -8.91
N PRO A 39 -13.03 14.98 -8.95
CA PRO A 39 -12.33 16.09 -9.63
C PRO A 39 -10.98 16.44 -9.03
N ARG A 40 -10.85 16.37 -7.71
CA ARG A 40 -9.60 16.71 -7.02
C ARG A 40 -8.54 15.66 -7.26
N LEU A 41 -8.91 14.37 -7.24
CA LEU A 41 -7.95 13.29 -7.43
C LEU A 41 -7.55 13.08 -8.88
N PHE A 42 -8.52 13.05 -9.80
CA PHE A 42 -8.30 12.53 -11.14
C PHE A 42 -8.24 13.61 -12.21
N VAL A 43 -9.37 14.26 -12.48
CA VAL A 43 -9.45 15.33 -13.49
C VAL A 43 -10.68 16.17 -13.22
N ARG A 44 -10.52 17.49 -13.31
CA ARG A 44 -11.62 18.45 -13.30
C ARG A 44 -11.80 19.05 -14.69
N MET A 45 -13.04 19.29 -15.05
CA MET A 45 -13.38 20.05 -16.26
C MET A 45 -13.42 21.53 -15.92
N SER A 46 -12.56 22.32 -16.57
CA SER A 46 -12.56 23.79 -16.49
C SER A 46 -13.00 24.34 -17.85
N GLY A 47 -14.32 24.55 -18.01
CA GLY A 47 -14.94 24.86 -19.29
C GLY A 47 -14.77 23.71 -20.30
N LYS A 48 -13.95 23.91 -21.34
CA LYS A 48 -13.62 22.89 -22.36
C LYS A 48 -12.26 22.20 -22.13
N LYS A 49 -11.51 22.59 -21.09
CA LYS A 49 -10.18 22.03 -20.80
C LYS A 49 -10.28 20.98 -19.69
N GLU A 50 -9.55 19.88 -19.89
CA GLU A 50 -9.30 18.88 -18.87
C GLU A 50 -8.06 19.30 -18.06
N GLU A 51 -8.22 19.43 -16.75
CA GLU A 51 -7.11 19.71 -15.83
C GLU A 51 -6.90 18.49 -14.94
N LEU A 52 -5.71 17.90 -15.01
CA LEU A 52 -5.33 16.76 -14.19
C LEU A 52 -5.50 17.08 -12.70
N GLY A 53 -5.85 16.07 -11.93
CA GLY A 53 -5.95 16.11 -10.47
C GLY A 53 -4.62 15.70 -9.81
N LEU A 54 -4.68 15.47 -8.50
CA LEU A 54 -3.50 15.17 -7.69
C LEU A 54 -2.66 13.99 -8.23
N VAL A 55 -3.29 12.92 -8.71
CA VAL A 55 -2.53 11.76 -9.20
C VAL A 55 -1.66 12.06 -10.43
N GLY A 56 -1.93 13.17 -11.14
CA GLY A 56 -1.14 13.59 -12.30
C GLY A 56 0.11 14.41 -11.96
N TYR A 57 0.25 14.89 -10.72
CA TYR A 57 1.36 15.80 -10.34
C TYR A 57 2.25 15.28 -9.22
N TRP A 58 1.75 14.36 -8.40
CA TRP A 58 2.44 13.92 -7.19
C TRP A 58 2.96 12.50 -7.34
N ASP A 59 4.07 12.20 -6.67
CA ASP A 59 4.60 10.84 -6.59
C ASP A 59 3.71 9.95 -5.73
N VAL A 60 3.16 10.53 -4.65
CA VAL A 60 2.31 9.84 -3.68
C VAL A 60 1.15 10.77 -3.31
N VAL A 61 -0.05 10.24 -3.38
CA VAL A 61 -1.26 10.89 -2.86
C VAL A 61 -1.72 10.10 -1.64
N THR A 62 -1.59 10.72 -0.47
CA THR A 62 -1.99 10.13 0.80
C THR A 62 -3.39 10.57 1.16
N TRP A 63 -4.29 9.60 1.28
CA TRP A 63 -5.62 9.80 1.82
C TRP A 63 -5.57 9.50 3.32
N ASP A 64 -5.44 10.55 4.12
CA ASP A 64 -5.41 10.46 5.58
C ASP A 64 -6.81 10.45 6.17
N GLU A 65 -6.96 10.00 7.42
CA GLU A 65 -8.25 9.79 8.08
C GLU A 65 -9.20 8.98 7.19
N PHE A 66 -8.68 7.93 6.54
CA PHE A 66 -9.43 7.00 5.70
C PHE A 66 -10.29 6.06 6.56
N GLU A 67 -11.18 6.66 7.33
CA GLU A 67 -12.09 6.04 8.26
C GLU A 67 -13.54 6.36 7.87
N GLN A 68 -14.48 5.47 8.21
CA GLN A 68 -15.90 5.72 7.99
C GLN A 68 -16.37 6.92 8.82
N GLN A 69 -16.63 8.05 8.15
CA GLN A 69 -17.26 9.20 8.77
C GLN A 69 -18.78 9.08 8.71
N LYS A 70 -19.47 9.34 9.83
CA LYS A 70 -20.94 9.30 9.89
C LYS A 70 -21.54 10.39 8.99
N GLY A 71 -22.50 10.03 8.14
CA GLY A 71 -23.22 10.97 7.28
C GLY A 71 -22.49 11.42 6.02
N ARG A 72 -21.32 10.87 5.72
CA ARG A 72 -20.59 11.10 4.46
C ARG A 72 -20.61 9.83 3.60
N ASN A 73 -21.27 9.93 2.44
CA ASN A 73 -21.21 8.91 1.40
C ASN A 73 -20.15 9.28 0.38
N VAL A 74 -19.37 8.28 -0.04
CA VAL A 74 -18.38 8.43 -1.10
C VAL A 74 -19.08 8.25 -2.44
N ASP A 75 -18.79 9.15 -3.38
CA ASP A 75 -19.32 9.09 -4.74
C ASP A 75 -18.93 7.77 -5.45
N ALA A 76 -19.91 7.09 -6.05
CA ALA A 76 -19.68 5.84 -6.79
C ALA A 76 -18.70 6.04 -7.95
N VAL A 77 -18.77 7.19 -8.64
CA VAL A 77 -17.85 7.52 -9.74
C VAL A 77 -16.42 7.61 -9.24
N LEU A 78 -16.21 8.16 -8.04
CA LEU A 78 -14.88 8.21 -7.43
C LEU A 78 -14.33 6.80 -7.16
N ILE A 79 -15.17 5.91 -6.61
CA ILE A 79 -14.77 4.53 -6.29
C ILE A 79 -14.40 3.76 -7.55
N ASP A 80 -15.23 3.83 -8.60
CA ASP A 80 -15.00 3.10 -9.85
C ASP A 80 -13.75 3.62 -10.58
N THR A 81 -13.59 4.96 -10.64
CA THR A 81 -12.39 5.59 -11.23
C THR A 81 -11.13 5.19 -10.45
N MET A 82 -11.22 5.17 -9.11
CA MET A 82 -10.13 4.73 -8.25
C MET A 82 -9.77 3.27 -8.51
N GLN A 83 -10.73 2.35 -8.54
CA GLN A 83 -10.45 0.94 -8.83
C GLN A 83 -9.76 0.78 -10.19
N ASN A 84 -10.21 1.49 -11.22
CA ASN A 84 -9.54 1.45 -12.52
C ASN A 84 -8.09 1.96 -12.41
N TYR A 85 -7.88 3.10 -11.75
CA TYR A 85 -6.57 3.70 -11.56
C TYR A 85 -5.57 2.81 -10.79
N LEU A 86 -6.01 2.23 -9.67
CA LEU A 86 -5.17 1.37 -8.84
C LEU A 86 -4.69 0.12 -9.60
N ALA A 87 -5.47 -0.38 -10.55
CA ALA A 87 -5.11 -1.54 -11.38
C ALA A 87 -4.28 -1.17 -12.60
N ASN A 88 -4.68 -0.10 -13.31
CA ASN A 88 -4.22 0.15 -14.67
C ASN A 88 -3.32 1.38 -14.81
N LYS A 89 -3.02 2.09 -13.71
CA LYS A 89 -2.27 3.36 -13.73
C LYS A 89 -2.92 4.43 -14.61
N SER A 90 -4.20 4.28 -14.90
CA SER A 90 -4.93 5.10 -15.86
C SER A 90 -6.36 5.35 -15.41
N PHE A 91 -6.92 6.46 -15.84
CA PHE A 91 -8.29 6.83 -15.54
C PHE A 91 -8.94 7.55 -16.71
N ASN A 92 -10.25 7.35 -16.84
CA ASN A 92 -11.07 7.92 -17.90
C ASN A 92 -12.16 8.77 -17.28
N ARG A 93 -12.12 10.07 -17.55
CA ARG A 93 -13.16 10.99 -17.10
C ARG A 93 -13.18 12.21 -18.01
N GLY A 94 -13.87 12.07 -19.15
CA GLY A 94 -13.91 13.08 -20.20
C GLY A 94 -13.74 12.47 -21.58
N LYS A 95 -12.98 13.15 -22.44
CA LYS A 95 -12.76 12.76 -23.85
C LYS A 95 -11.57 11.82 -24.06
N GLY A 96 -10.69 11.66 -23.07
CA GLY A 96 -9.47 10.86 -23.21
C GLY A 96 -9.09 10.05 -21.96
N THR A 97 -8.18 9.09 -22.18
CA THR A 97 -7.52 8.33 -21.13
C THR A 97 -6.27 9.05 -20.66
N HIS A 98 -6.13 9.20 -19.35
CA HIS A 98 -4.95 9.79 -18.72
C HIS A 98 -4.17 8.73 -17.98
N GLU A 99 -2.85 8.71 -18.15
CA GLU A 99 -1.94 7.85 -17.39
C GLU A 99 -1.28 8.65 -16.26
N ALA A 100 -1.06 7.99 -15.12
CA ALA A 100 -0.41 8.58 -13.96
C ALA A 100 0.34 7.51 -13.17
N SER A 101 1.48 7.89 -12.59
CA SER A 101 2.36 6.99 -11.83
C SER A 101 2.20 7.12 -10.32
N ALA A 102 1.36 8.05 -9.83
CA ALA A 102 1.20 8.32 -8.41
C ALA A 102 0.80 7.07 -7.63
N SER A 103 1.42 6.89 -6.48
CA SER A 103 1.09 5.82 -5.52
C SER A 103 0.01 6.31 -4.58
N MET A 104 -0.93 5.44 -4.20
CA MET A 104 -1.98 5.77 -3.23
C MET A 104 -1.64 5.19 -1.86
N ALA A 105 -1.55 6.05 -0.85
CA ALA A 105 -1.41 5.63 0.55
C ALA A 105 -2.72 5.92 1.29
N PHE A 106 -3.39 4.88 1.78
CA PHE A 106 -4.60 5.02 2.58
C PHE A 106 -4.23 4.91 4.05
N VAL A 107 -4.42 5.96 4.84
CA VAL A 107 -3.96 6.01 6.23
C VAL A 107 -5.15 6.27 7.13
N GLY A 108 -5.28 5.48 8.20
CA GLY A 108 -6.36 5.62 9.16
C GLY A 108 -6.06 4.95 10.49
N ASN A 109 -7.01 5.02 11.42
CA ASN A 109 -6.92 4.36 12.70
C ASN A 109 -7.81 3.12 12.75
N THR A 110 -7.38 2.13 13.53
CA THR A 110 -8.23 0.97 13.84
C THR A 110 -9.32 1.37 14.84
N LYS A 111 -10.54 0.89 14.61
CA LYS A 111 -11.69 1.14 15.48
C LYS A 111 -11.66 0.30 16.75
N HIS A 112 -11.17 -0.94 16.64
CA HIS A 112 -11.02 -1.86 17.75
C HIS A 112 -9.59 -2.42 17.84
N ALA A 113 -9.29 -3.13 18.93
CA ALA A 113 -8.03 -3.86 19.07
C ALA A 113 -7.98 -5.05 18.10
N VAL A 114 -6.78 -5.42 17.65
CA VAL A 114 -6.58 -6.50 16.64
C VAL A 114 -7.28 -7.81 17.03
N PRO A 115 -7.16 -8.34 18.26
CA PRO A 115 -7.85 -9.58 18.63
C PRO A 115 -9.38 -9.49 18.55
N TYR A 116 -9.94 -8.30 18.78
CA TYR A 116 -11.38 -8.08 18.63
C TYR A 116 -11.80 -8.12 17.16
N MET A 117 -11.05 -7.44 16.28
CA MET A 117 -11.37 -7.38 14.85
C MET A 117 -11.29 -8.77 14.21
N LEU A 118 -10.25 -9.54 14.51
CA LEU A 118 -10.08 -10.90 13.97
C LEU A 118 -11.19 -11.85 14.41
N LYS A 119 -11.71 -11.67 15.63
CA LYS A 119 -12.77 -12.52 16.18
C LYS A 119 -14.17 -12.13 15.73
N ASN A 120 -14.44 -10.84 15.51
CA ASN A 120 -15.80 -10.32 15.35
C ASN A 120 -16.07 -9.64 14.00
N SER A 121 -15.04 -9.31 13.22
CA SER A 121 -15.18 -8.57 11.96
C SER A 121 -14.03 -8.90 10.98
N HIS A 122 -13.22 -7.91 10.62
CA HIS A 122 -12.08 -7.97 9.72
C HIS A 122 -11.21 -6.72 9.90
N LEU A 123 -9.94 -6.75 9.51
CA LEU A 123 -8.97 -5.66 9.71
C LEU A 123 -9.33 -4.36 8.97
N PHE A 124 -10.11 -4.46 7.88
CA PHE A 124 -10.61 -3.31 7.13
C PHE A 124 -11.85 -2.62 7.74
N GLU A 125 -12.33 -3.02 8.92
CA GLU A 125 -13.64 -2.53 9.45
C GLU A 125 -13.71 -1.02 9.68
N SER A 126 -12.56 -0.36 9.71
CA SER A 126 -12.46 1.06 10.01
C SER A 126 -12.66 1.94 8.77
N ILE A 127 -12.41 1.40 7.56
CA ILE A 127 -12.48 2.17 6.31
C ILE A 127 -13.94 2.42 5.89
N PRO A 128 -14.21 3.36 4.96
CA PRO A 128 -15.57 3.59 4.49
C PRO A 128 -16.17 2.34 3.83
N SER A 129 -17.42 2.02 4.19
CA SER A 129 -18.11 0.79 3.77
C SER A 129 -18.22 0.63 2.26
N SER A 130 -18.27 1.75 1.54
CA SER A 130 -18.29 1.79 0.08
C SER A 130 -17.03 1.20 -0.58
N PHE A 131 -15.90 1.20 0.14
CA PHE A 131 -14.61 0.62 -0.27
C PHE A 131 -14.39 -0.80 0.25
N ILE A 132 -15.23 -1.31 1.16
CA ILE A 132 -15.19 -2.71 1.63
C ILE A 132 -15.81 -3.60 0.55
N LYS A 133 -15.06 -3.78 -0.54
CA LYS A 133 -15.42 -4.60 -1.70
C LYS A 133 -14.18 -5.31 -2.21
N GLY A 134 -14.33 -6.58 -2.61
CA GLY A 134 -13.22 -7.37 -3.15
C GLY A 134 -12.49 -6.67 -4.30
N ALA A 135 -13.24 -6.00 -5.19
CA ALA A 135 -12.67 -5.24 -6.29
C ALA A 135 -11.70 -4.13 -5.83
N PHE A 136 -11.99 -3.39 -4.77
CA PHE A 136 -11.07 -2.36 -4.28
C PHE A 136 -9.90 -2.97 -3.50
N LEU A 137 -10.21 -3.82 -2.52
CA LEU A 137 -9.23 -4.37 -1.58
C LEU A 137 -8.16 -5.22 -2.28
N ASP A 138 -8.54 -5.99 -3.31
CA ASP A 138 -7.60 -6.82 -4.07
C ASP A 138 -6.56 -6.00 -4.87
N ARG A 139 -6.79 -4.69 -5.05
CA ARG A 139 -5.86 -3.76 -5.70
C ARG A 139 -4.87 -3.09 -4.73
N LEU A 140 -4.96 -3.38 -3.44
CA LEU A 140 -3.96 -2.99 -2.44
C LEU A 140 -2.78 -3.97 -2.49
N HIS A 141 -1.57 -3.47 -2.69
CA HIS A 141 -0.37 -4.31 -2.72
C HIS A 141 0.05 -4.75 -1.31
N LEU A 142 -0.18 -3.89 -0.31
CA LEU A 142 0.30 -4.10 1.04
C LEU A 142 -0.74 -3.60 2.06
N TYR A 143 -0.97 -4.40 3.09
CA TYR A 143 -1.52 -3.94 4.36
C TYR A 143 -0.34 -3.74 5.33
N ASN A 144 -0.05 -2.48 5.68
CA ASN A 144 0.94 -2.13 6.68
C ASN A 144 0.29 -2.13 8.07
N PRO A 145 0.64 -3.07 8.97
CA PRO A 145 0.03 -3.20 10.30
C PRO A 145 0.55 -2.11 11.24
N GLY A 146 -0.12 -0.95 11.26
CA GLY A 146 0.30 0.19 12.07
C GLY A 146 0.33 -0.07 13.58
N TRP A 147 -0.25 -1.17 14.07
CA TRP A 147 -0.17 -1.61 15.47
C TRP A 147 1.16 -2.24 15.86
N GLU A 148 1.97 -2.69 14.89
CA GLU A 148 3.33 -3.20 15.13
C GLU A 148 4.34 -2.05 15.35
N ILE A 149 3.96 -0.83 14.92
CA ILE A 149 4.76 0.36 15.10
C ILE A 149 4.64 0.84 16.54
N ARG A 150 5.78 0.96 17.22
CA ARG A 150 5.84 1.54 18.57
C ARG A 150 5.39 3.00 18.53
N MET A 151 4.57 3.41 19.50
CA MET A 151 4.23 4.82 19.67
C MET A 151 5.50 5.66 19.81
N LEU A 152 5.58 6.74 19.03
CA LEU A 152 6.72 7.64 19.05
C LEU A 152 6.80 8.33 20.40
N LYS A 153 7.91 8.10 21.13
CA LYS A 153 8.22 8.77 22.39
C LYS A 153 9.42 9.68 22.19
N LYS A 154 9.69 10.58 23.15
CA LYS A 154 10.87 11.48 23.08
C LYS A 154 12.19 10.72 22.86
N ASP A 155 12.30 9.52 23.42
CA ASP A 155 13.49 8.68 23.28
C ASP A 155 13.57 7.93 21.94
N SER A 156 12.53 8.01 21.10
CA SER A 156 12.53 7.46 19.74
C SER A 156 13.29 8.35 18.75
N PHE A 157 13.65 9.59 19.13
CA PHE A 157 14.34 10.53 18.26
C PHE A 157 15.86 10.42 18.42
N SER A 158 16.57 10.40 17.29
CA SER A 158 18.03 10.44 17.26
C SER A 158 18.54 11.77 17.83
N LYS A 159 19.64 11.71 18.59
CA LYS A 159 20.41 12.89 19.05
C LYS A 159 21.57 13.23 18.11
N GLY A 160 21.79 12.44 17.06
CA GLY A 160 22.88 12.58 16.11
C GLY A 160 22.48 13.36 14.86
N TYR A 161 23.39 13.42 13.89
CA TYR A 161 23.13 14.00 12.58
C TYR A 161 22.14 13.14 11.79
N GLY A 162 21.21 13.80 11.10
CA GLY A 162 20.31 13.19 10.13
C GLY A 162 20.59 13.71 8.72
N LEU A 163 20.07 13.00 7.72
CA LEU A 163 20.03 13.51 6.36
C LEU A 163 18.97 14.62 6.25
N ILE A 164 19.22 15.60 5.39
CA ILE A 164 18.21 16.61 5.05
C ILE A 164 17.10 15.91 4.26
N SER A 165 15.85 16.12 4.68
CA SER A 165 14.65 15.49 4.10
C SER A 165 14.54 15.71 2.59
N ASP A 166 14.81 16.93 2.11
CA ASP A 166 14.70 17.28 0.70
C ASP A 166 15.68 16.48 -0.18
N TYR A 167 16.90 16.27 0.32
CA TYR A 167 17.89 15.45 -0.39
C TYR A 167 17.44 13.99 -0.46
N LEU A 168 17.01 13.44 0.68
CA LEU A 168 16.47 12.07 0.72
C LEU A 168 15.28 11.94 -0.23
N ALA A 169 14.33 12.87 -0.20
CA ALA A 169 13.15 12.85 -1.05
C ALA A 169 13.50 12.93 -2.54
N ALA A 170 14.46 13.76 -2.94
CA ALA A 170 14.94 13.82 -4.32
C ALA A 170 15.56 12.49 -4.79
N VAL A 171 16.34 11.82 -3.93
CA VAL A 171 16.87 10.48 -4.21
C VAL A 171 15.72 9.47 -4.35
N LEU A 172 14.77 9.45 -3.42
CA LEU A 172 13.64 8.51 -3.46
C LEU A 172 12.71 8.74 -4.67
N HIS A 173 12.60 9.99 -5.14
CA HIS A 173 11.91 10.37 -6.37
C HIS A 173 12.65 9.79 -7.59
N ALA A 174 13.96 10.01 -7.70
CA ALA A 174 14.77 9.47 -8.79
C ALA A 174 14.74 7.93 -8.85
N MET A 175 14.75 7.27 -7.69
CA MET A 175 14.65 5.81 -7.55
C MET A 175 13.31 5.23 -8.05
N ARG A 176 12.31 6.05 -8.34
CA ARG A 176 11.07 5.58 -8.99
C ARG A 176 11.28 5.15 -10.44
N ASN A 177 12.34 5.64 -11.08
CA ASN A 177 12.70 5.25 -12.44
C ASN A 177 13.53 3.96 -12.49
N ASP A 178 13.90 3.42 -11.33
CA ASP A 178 14.63 2.15 -11.19
C ASP A 178 13.64 1.02 -10.83
N ASP A 179 13.44 0.08 -11.75
CA ASP A 179 12.58 -1.09 -11.56
C ASP A 179 13.42 -2.30 -11.14
N ARG A 180 13.21 -2.75 -9.89
CA ARG A 180 13.87 -3.93 -9.31
C ARG A 180 12.91 -5.09 -9.06
N THR A 181 11.70 -5.04 -9.62
CA THR A 181 10.67 -6.07 -9.39
C THR A 181 11.07 -7.46 -9.89
N SER A 182 12.02 -7.56 -10.82
CA SER A 182 12.55 -8.84 -11.31
C SER A 182 13.49 -9.53 -10.35
N VAL A 183 14.15 -8.79 -9.45
CA VAL A 183 15.20 -9.31 -8.55
C VAL A 183 14.66 -10.35 -7.58
N LEU A 184 13.37 -10.25 -7.19
CA LEU A 184 12.69 -11.25 -6.35
C LEU A 184 12.89 -12.69 -6.87
N LYS A 185 12.93 -12.86 -8.20
CA LYS A 185 13.01 -14.16 -8.88
C LYS A 185 14.34 -14.87 -8.68
N ASP A 186 15.37 -14.16 -8.21
CA ASP A 186 16.67 -14.75 -7.91
C ASP A 186 16.70 -15.38 -6.51
N TYR A 187 15.73 -15.04 -5.66
CA TYR A 187 15.65 -15.46 -4.27
C TYR A 187 14.51 -16.44 -4.00
N ALA A 188 13.30 -16.14 -4.48
CA ALA A 188 12.10 -16.88 -4.12
C ALA A 188 11.19 -17.18 -5.31
N LYS A 189 10.63 -18.40 -5.32
CA LYS A 189 9.57 -18.82 -6.25
C LYS A 189 8.32 -19.21 -5.46
N PHE A 190 7.29 -18.38 -5.59
CA PHE A 190 5.99 -18.55 -4.93
C PHE A 190 5.12 -19.64 -5.59
N ASP A 191 4.18 -20.18 -4.83
CA ASP A 191 3.21 -21.16 -5.31
C ASP A 191 2.35 -20.64 -6.46
N GLY A 192 1.99 -21.53 -7.40
CA GLY A 192 1.25 -21.18 -8.60
C GLY A 192 -0.24 -20.88 -8.40
N SER A 193 -0.77 -21.07 -7.18
CA SER A 193 -2.13 -20.66 -6.84
C SER A 193 -2.27 -19.16 -6.55
N LEU A 194 -1.16 -18.43 -6.35
CA LEU A 194 -1.18 -16.98 -6.23
C LEU A 194 -1.63 -16.36 -7.56
N SER A 195 -2.53 -15.37 -7.51
CA SER A 195 -2.92 -14.63 -8.70
C SER A 195 -1.79 -13.72 -9.19
N GLU A 196 -1.86 -13.25 -10.44
CA GLU A 196 -0.91 -12.24 -10.94
C GLU A 196 -0.89 -10.95 -10.10
N ARG A 197 -2.03 -10.59 -9.49
CA ARG A 197 -2.09 -9.45 -8.56
C ARG A 197 -1.33 -9.72 -7.28
N ASP A 198 -1.43 -10.93 -6.74
CA ASP A 198 -0.67 -11.36 -5.57
C ASP A 198 0.84 -11.32 -5.87
N HIS A 199 1.26 -11.91 -7.01
CA HIS A 199 2.66 -11.84 -7.43
C HIS A 199 3.15 -10.42 -7.70
N LEU A 200 2.34 -9.55 -8.30
CA LEU A 200 2.72 -8.16 -8.56
C LEU A 200 2.87 -7.37 -7.25
N ALA A 201 1.96 -7.57 -6.30
CA ALA A 201 2.02 -6.95 -4.99
C ALA A 201 3.30 -7.30 -4.24
N ILE A 202 3.62 -8.59 -4.17
CA ILE A 202 4.84 -9.08 -3.50
C ILE A 202 6.10 -8.51 -4.19
N ARG A 203 6.17 -8.58 -5.53
CA ARG A 203 7.30 -8.04 -6.30
C ARG A 203 7.52 -6.55 -6.08
N LYS A 204 6.46 -5.74 -6.10
CA LYS A 204 6.55 -4.30 -5.86
C LYS A 204 6.96 -4.00 -4.41
N THR A 205 6.40 -4.70 -3.42
CA THR A 205 6.79 -4.49 -2.02
C THR A 205 8.26 -4.83 -1.82
N PHE A 206 8.73 -5.98 -2.32
CA PHE A 206 10.14 -6.36 -2.26
C PHE A 206 11.05 -5.32 -2.95
N SER A 207 10.71 -4.91 -4.17
CA SER A 207 11.46 -3.89 -4.92
C SER A 207 11.54 -2.55 -4.16
N GLY A 208 10.42 -2.11 -3.58
CA GLY A 208 10.38 -0.89 -2.77
C GLY A 208 11.25 -0.97 -1.53
N MET A 209 11.18 -2.08 -0.79
CA MET A 209 11.99 -2.31 0.41
C MET A 209 13.48 -2.42 0.08
N MET A 210 13.83 -3.12 -1.01
CA MET A 210 15.21 -3.20 -1.50
C MET A 210 15.75 -1.81 -1.81
N LYS A 211 14.99 -0.95 -2.51
CA LYS A 211 15.42 0.42 -2.79
C LYS A 211 15.57 1.30 -1.56
N LEU A 212 14.81 1.04 -0.50
CA LEU A 212 14.86 1.81 0.75
C LEU A 212 16.02 1.39 1.66
N ILE A 213 16.26 0.08 1.80
CA ILE A 213 17.19 -0.47 2.78
C ILE A 213 18.55 -0.78 2.15
N TYR A 214 18.55 -1.28 0.90
CA TYR A 214 19.75 -1.68 0.16
C TYR A 214 19.78 -0.98 -1.22
N PRO A 215 19.88 0.36 -1.24
CA PRO A 215 19.83 1.13 -2.49
C PRO A 215 20.95 0.78 -3.47
N ASP A 216 22.09 0.28 -2.98
CA ASP A 216 23.22 -0.20 -3.79
C ASP A 216 23.01 -1.62 -4.35
N GLY A 217 21.97 -2.32 -3.89
CA GLY A 217 21.62 -3.68 -4.30
C GLY A 217 22.41 -4.79 -3.60
N ASN A 218 23.27 -4.46 -2.64
CA ASN A 218 24.06 -5.45 -1.92
C ASN A 218 23.27 -5.98 -0.72
N MET A 219 22.78 -7.21 -0.83
CA MET A 219 22.06 -7.92 0.23
C MET A 219 22.65 -9.31 0.42
N THR A 220 22.80 -9.72 1.68
CA THR A 220 22.97 -11.12 2.05
C THR A 220 21.68 -11.90 1.81
N ASP A 221 21.76 -13.23 1.79
CA ASP A 221 20.57 -14.08 1.65
C ASP A 221 19.59 -13.91 2.80
N GLN A 222 20.10 -13.70 4.01
CA GLN A 222 19.25 -13.49 5.18
C GLN A 222 18.47 -12.18 5.05
N GLU A 223 19.15 -11.09 4.67
CA GLU A 223 18.51 -9.79 4.48
C GLU A 223 17.49 -9.84 3.33
N ALA A 224 17.83 -10.50 2.22
CA ALA A 224 16.87 -10.70 1.12
C ALA A 224 15.66 -11.52 1.57
N ARG A 225 15.86 -12.55 2.41
CA ARG A 225 14.77 -13.37 2.97
C ARG A 225 13.83 -12.54 3.84
N GLU A 226 14.36 -11.67 4.70
CA GLU A 226 13.55 -10.74 5.51
C GLU A 226 12.67 -9.84 4.64
N LEU A 227 13.19 -9.34 3.51
CA LEU A 227 12.39 -8.52 2.59
C LEU A 227 11.30 -9.34 1.87
N VAL A 228 11.60 -10.59 1.49
CA VAL A 228 10.63 -11.50 0.86
C VAL A 228 9.51 -11.85 1.84
N ASP A 229 9.87 -12.19 3.08
CA ASP A 229 8.91 -12.53 4.13
C ASP A 229 7.98 -11.37 4.42
N PHE A 230 8.51 -10.16 4.63
CA PHE A 230 7.71 -8.96 4.84
C PHE A 230 6.77 -8.67 3.67
N ALA A 231 7.27 -8.78 2.43
CA ALA A 231 6.48 -8.54 1.23
C ALA A 231 5.32 -9.54 1.08
N ALA A 232 5.58 -10.82 1.38
CA ALA A 232 4.59 -11.87 1.31
C ALA A 232 3.56 -11.78 2.43
N GLU A 233 4.00 -11.54 3.67
CA GLU A 233 3.14 -11.38 4.84
C GLU A 233 2.16 -10.22 4.64
N GLY A 234 2.68 -9.08 4.19
CA GLY A 234 1.90 -7.89 3.93
C GLY A 234 0.81 -8.07 2.87
N ARG A 235 1.06 -8.88 1.83
CA ARG A 235 0.04 -9.23 0.83
C ARG A 235 -0.90 -10.33 1.32
N LYS A 236 -0.40 -11.32 2.07
CA LYS A 236 -1.22 -12.35 2.72
C LYS A 236 -2.29 -11.72 3.60
N ARG A 237 -1.93 -10.70 4.39
CA ARG A 237 -2.87 -9.95 5.22
C ARG A 237 -4.01 -9.33 4.42
N VAL A 238 -3.76 -8.79 3.22
CA VAL A 238 -4.86 -8.33 2.34
C VAL A 238 -5.74 -9.50 1.91
N LYS A 239 -5.14 -10.62 1.49
CA LYS A 239 -5.87 -11.77 0.94
C LYS A 239 -6.70 -12.51 1.99
N ASP A 240 -6.17 -12.70 3.18
CA ASP A 240 -6.89 -13.38 4.27
C ASP A 240 -8.16 -12.59 4.64
N GLN A 241 -8.07 -11.26 4.68
CA GLN A 241 -9.23 -10.41 4.95
C GLN A 241 -10.22 -10.39 3.77
N LEU A 242 -9.73 -10.51 2.52
CA LEU A 242 -10.62 -10.71 1.37
C LEU A 242 -11.44 -12.00 1.50
N TYR A 243 -10.86 -13.10 1.99
CA TYR A 243 -11.61 -14.33 2.23
C TYR A 243 -12.69 -14.18 3.31
N VAL A 244 -12.50 -13.29 4.27
CA VAL A 244 -13.53 -12.97 5.29
C VAL A 244 -14.64 -12.10 4.70
N ILE A 245 -14.29 -11.11 3.87
CA ILE A 245 -15.20 -10.09 3.35
C ILE A 245 -16.00 -10.56 2.14
N ASP A 246 -15.40 -11.38 1.27
CA ASP A 246 -15.95 -11.78 -0.02
C ASP A 246 -15.71 -13.28 -0.27
N GLU A 247 -16.76 -14.08 -0.06
CA GLU A 247 -16.67 -15.53 -0.16
C GLU A 247 -16.33 -16.04 -1.56
N THR A 248 -16.51 -15.23 -2.60
CA THR A 248 -16.17 -15.62 -3.98
C THR A 248 -14.67 -15.94 -4.13
N PHE A 249 -13.82 -15.32 -3.32
CA PHE A 249 -12.39 -15.59 -3.31
C PHE A 249 -12.05 -16.97 -2.72
N LYS A 250 -12.95 -17.59 -1.94
CA LYS A 250 -12.73 -18.94 -1.37
C LYS A 250 -12.82 -20.06 -2.41
N ALA A 251 -13.33 -19.78 -3.60
CA ALA A 251 -13.44 -20.78 -4.67
C ALA A 251 -12.06 -21.29 -5.14
N GLU A 252 -11.06 -20.40 -5.13
CA GLU A 252 -9.67 -20.69 -5.52
C GLU A 252 -8.73 -20.15 -4.44
N PRO A 253 -8.55 -20.88 -3.31
CA PRO A 253 -7.71 -20.43 -2.21
C PRO A 253 -6.24 -20.41 -2.64
N ALA A 254 -5.57 -19.31 -2.33
CA ALA A 254 -4.19 -19.07 -2.68
C ALA A 254 -3.29 -19.52 -1.52
N LYS A 255 -2.25 -20.29 -1.84
CA LYS A 255 -1.26 -20.76 -0.87
C LYS A 255 -0.11 -19.76 -0.80
N PHE A 256 -0.02 -19.07 0.33
CA PHE A 256 1.10 -18.18 0.61
C PHE A 256 2.29 -18.98 1.13
N GLU A 257 2.98 -19.63 0.19
CA GLU A 257 4.25 -20.31 0.42
C GLU A 257 5.20 -20.04 -0.76
N TYR A 258 6.49 -20.06 -0.47
CA TYR A 258 7.52 -19.93 -1.50
C TYR A 258 8.65 -20.94 -1.27
N SER A 259 9.27 -21.34 -2.37
CA SER A 259 10.53 -22.08 -2.36
C SER A 259 11.69 -21.10 -2.42
N TRP A 260 12.62 -21.21 -1.46
CA TRP A 260 13.88 -20.49 -1.50
C TRP A 260 14.80 -21.10 -2.53
N ILE A 261 15.19 -20.35 -3.56
CA ILE A 261 15.78 -20.91 -4.79
C ILE A 261 17.12 -21.59 -4.50
N ARG A 262 17.92 -21.04 -3.58
CA ARG A 262 19.26 -21.55 -3.29
C ARG A 262 19.26 -22.89 -2.55
N THR A 263 18.27 -23.13 -1.70
CA THR A 263 18.21 -24.32 -0.83
C THR A 263 17.10 -25.29 -1.20
N GLY A 264 16.09 -24.84 -1.94
CA GLY A 264 14.84 -25.57 -2.18
C GLY A 264 13.93 -25.64 -0.95
N GLU A 265 14.27 -24.95 0.15
CA GLU A 265 13.45 -24.90 1.36
C GLU A 265 12.08 -24.28 1.04
N ILE A 266 11.00 -24.93 1.49
CA ILE A 266 9.65 -24.38 1.38
C ILE A 266 9.35 -23.60 2.66
N VAL A 267 9.07 -22.31 2.48
CA VAL A 267 8.71 -21.39 3.56
C VAL A 267 7.22 -21.09 3.47
N LYS A 268 6.50 -21.35 4.55
CA LYS A 268 5.10 -20.95 4.71
C LYS A 268 5.05 -19.57 5.31
N VAL A 269 4.26 -18.69 4.71
CA VAL A 269 4.09 -17.33 5.17
C VAL A 269 2.88 -17.28 6.07
N GLU A 270 3.04 -16.71 7.26
CA GLU A 270 1.95 -16.46 8.21
C GLU A 270 2.05 -15.04 8.74
N THR A 271 0.91 -14.46 9.09
CA THR A 271 0.84 -13.12 9.68
C THR A 271 1.03 -13.18 11.18
N LEU A 272 1.73 -12.20 11.76
CA LEU A 272 2.00 -12.17 13.21
C LEU A 272 0.75 -12.36 14.07
N GLU A 273 -0.38 -11.77 13.67
CA GLU A 273 -1.64 -11.85 14.41
C GLU A 273 -2.31 -13.25 14.44
N ASN A 274 -1.82 -14.19 13.62
CA ASN A 274 -2.26 -15.59 13.63
C ASN A 274 -1.26 -16.52 14.36
N LEU A 275 -0.06 -16.02 14.70
CA LEU A 275 0.98 -16.77 15.40
C LEU A 275 0.92 -16.59 16.93
N GLU A 276 0.33 -15.48 17.39
CA GLU A 276 0.11 -15.15 18.81
C GLU A 276 -1.23 -15.67 19.35
#